data_AF-X8AGA0-F1
#
_entry.id   AF-X8AGA0-F1
#
_cell.length_a   1.000
_cell.length_b   1.000
_cell.length_c   1.000
_cell.angle_alpha   90.00
_cell.angle_beta   90.00
_cell.angle_gamma   90.00
#
_symmetry.space_group_name_H-M   'P 1'
#
loop_
_entity.id
_entity.type
_entity.pdbx_description
1 polymer ?
#
loop_
_entity_poly.entity_id
_entity_poly.type
_entity_poly.pdbx_seq_one_letter_code
_entity_poly.pdbx_strand_id
1 'polypeptide(L)'
;MSLPDLVLVHGGEHAADCWDLTVAELRRLSPELRILAVDLPGHGAKPGNLATATIAEWVDSVIADIEEARLGTSSLSVIRWPG
;
A
#
# COMPACT_ATOMS: atom_id res chain seq x y z
N MET A 1 13.84 14.13 13.10
CA MET A 1 13.68 13.52 11.76
C MET A 1 12.20 13.32 11.56
N SER A 2 11.64 13.66 10.40
CA SER A 2 10.24 13.31 10.10
C SER A 2 10.13 11.78 10.02
N LEU A 3 8.98 11.24 10.40
CA LEU A 3 8.70 9.82 10.18
C LEU A 3 8.70 9.53 8.67
N PRO A 4 9.13 8.33 8.25
CA PRO A 4 8.97 7.91 6.87
C PRO A 4 7.47 7.77 6.54
N ASP A 5 7.12 7.96 5.28
CA ASP A 5 5.82 7.55 4.78
C ASP A 5 5.77 6.01 4.70
N LEU A 6 4.63 5.41 5.09
CA LEU A 6 4.46 3.96 5.14
C LEU A 6 3.48 3.48 4.06
N VAL A 7 3.92 2.53 3.23
CA VAL A 7 3.07 1.86 2.24
C VAL A 7 2.90 0.39 2.62
N LEU A 8 1.65 -0.06 2.69
CA LEU A 8 1.25 -1.42 3.04
C LEU A 8 0.76 -2.15 1.80
N VAL A 9 1.47 -3.22 1.42
CA VAL A 9 1.15 -4.05 0.24
C VAL A 9 0.61 -5.40 0.73
N HIS A 10 -0.59 -5.75 0.29
CA HIS A 10 -1.27 -6.99 0.67
C HIS A 10 -0.66 -8.25 -0.01
N GLY A 11 -1.04 -9.43 0.48
CA GLY A 11 -0.73 -10.72 -0.14
C GLY A 11 -1.69 -11.07 -1.29
N GLY A 12 -1.38 -12.10 -2.08
CA GLY A 12 -2.05 -12.38 -3.37
C GLY A 12 -3.56 -12.71 -3.31
N GLU A 13 -4.11 -13.05 -2.15
CA GLU A 13 -5.55 -13.35 -1.97
C GLU A 13 -6.30 -12.26 -1.18
N HIS A 14 -5.65 -11.12 -0.92
CA HIS A 14 -6.17 -10.02 -0.13
C HIS A 14 -6.36 -8.76 -0.97
N ALA A 15 -6.90 -7.71 -0.35
CA ALA A 15 -6.99 -6.35 -0.87
C ALA A 15 -6.48 -5.38 0.22
N ALA A 16 -6.53 -4.06 -0.03
CA ALA A 16 -6.05 -3.04 0.90
C ALA A 16 -6.74 -3.10 2.27
N ASP A 17 -8.01 -3.50 2.31
CA ASP A 17 -8.86 -3.60 3.50
C ASP A 17 -8.35 -4.61 4.55
N CYS A 18 -7.47 -5.55 4.16
CA CYS A 18 -6.84 -6.46 5.11
C CYS A 18 -6.01 -5.72 6.17
N TRP A 19 -5.63 -4.48 5.91
CA TRP A 19 -4.85 -3.63 6.80
C TRP A 19 -5.69 -2.72 7.70
N ASP A 20 -7.01 -2.69 7.59
CA ASP A 20 -7.88 -1.70 8.27
C ASP A 20 -7.62 -1.63 9.77
N LEU A 21 -7.52 -2.79 10.45
CA LEU A 21 -7.24 -2.84 11.89
C LEU A 21 -5.83 -2.33 12.23
N THR A 22 -4.83 -2.69 11.42
CA THR A 22 -3.45 -2.21 11.59
C THR A 22 -3.36 -0.70 11.37
N VAL A 23 -4.02 -0.17 10.33
CA VAL A 23 -4.05 1.27 10.04
C VAL A 23 -4.78 2.03 11.15
N ALA A 24 -5.89 1.51 11.66
CA ALA A 24 -6.61 2.12 12.78
C ALA A 24 -5.72 2.25 14.02
N GLU A 25 -4.97 1.19 14.36
CA GLU A 25 -4.08 1.20 15.51
C GLU A 25 -2.85 2.09 15.29
N LEU A 26 -2.26 2.10 14.09
CA LEU A 26 -1.14 2.99 13.75
C LEU A 26 -1.55 4.45 13.80
N ARG A 27 -2.75 4.81 13.32
CA ARG A 27 -3.29 6.18 13.43
C ARG A 27 -3.51 6.58 14.88
N ARG A 28 -3.86 5.64 15.76
CA ARG A 28 -4.02 5.89 17.20
C ARG A 28 -2.67 6.11 17.90
N LEU A 29 -1.67 5.30 17.56
CA LEU A 29 -0.34 5.33 18.20
C LEU A 29 0.57 6.43 17.64
N SER A 30 0.45 6.72 16.35
CA SER A 30 1.31 7.65 15.61
C SER A 30 0.49 8.49 14.62
N PRO A 31 -0.28 9.48 15.10
CA PRO A 31 -1.16 10.30 14.24
C PRO A 31 -0.44 11.04 13.11
N GLU A 32 0.84 11.35 13.30
CA GLU A 32 1.70 12.03 12.32
C GLU A 32 2.25 11.09 11.23
N LEU A 33 2.09 9.77 11.39
CA LEU A 33 2.52 8.80 10.39
C LEU A 33 1.55 8.80 9.21
N ARG A 34 2.06 9.13 8.02
CA ARG A 34 1.30 9.01 6.77
C ARG A 34 1.36 7.57 6.28
N ILE A 35 0.20 6.99 6.03
CA ILE A 35 0.05 5.57 5.70
C ILE A 35 -0.84 5.43 4.46
N LEU A 36 -0.41 4.58 3.52
CA LEU A 36 -1.17 4.19 2.33
C LEU A 36 -1.25 2.66 2.26
N ALA A 37 -2.46 2.11 2.33
CA ALA A 37 -2.73 0.72 1.95
C ALA A 37 -3.22 0.72 0.50
N VAL A 38 -2.58 -0.08 -0.36
CA VAL A 38 -2.80 -0.09 -1.81
C VAL A 38 -3.52 -1.35 -2.25
N ASP A 39 -4.43 -1.23 -3.22
CA ASP A 39 -4.95 -2.36 -3.98
C ASP A 39 -4.02 -2.65 -5.17
N LEU A 40 -3.69 -3.92 -5.39
CA LEU A 40 -3.02 -4.36 -6.61
C LEU A 40 -4.03 -4.56 -7.76
N PRO A 41 -3.66 -4.32 -9.03
CA PRO A 41 -4.50 -4.61 -10.19
C PRO A 41 -5.10 -6.02 -10.16
N GLY A 42 -6.43 -6.09 -10.15
CA GLY A 42 -7.21 -7.33 -10.06
C GLY A 42 -7.74 -7.63 -8.66
N HIS A 43 -7.45 -6.78 -7.68
CA HIS A 43 -7.89 -6.90 -6.28
C HIS A 43 -8.64 -5.65 -5.83
N GLY A 44 -9.51 -5.83 -4.83
CA GLY A 44 -10.26 -4.73 -4.20
C GLY A 44 -11.01 -3.87 -5.21
N ALA A 45 -10.75 -2.57 -5.18
CA ALA A 45 -11.36 -1.60 -6.09
C ALA A 45 -10.58 -1.38 -7.40
N LYS A 46 -9.38 -1.97 -7.56
CA LYS A 46 -8.50 -1.71 -8.71
C LYS A 46 -8.71 -2.75 -9.82
N PRO A 47 -9.25 -2.35 -11.00
CA PRO A 47 -9.45 -3.29 -12.11
C PRO A 47 -8.14 -3.92 -12.59
N GLY A 48 -8.19 -5.18 -12.98
CA GLY A 48 -7.06 -5.90 -13.56
C GLY A 48 -7.44 -7.32 -13.93
N ASN A 49 -6.68 -7.93 -14.84
CA ASN A 49 -6.88 -9.33 -15.23
C ASN A 49 -5.80 -10.20 -14.58
N LEU A 50 -6.16 -10.95 -13.54
CA LEU A 50 -5.24 -11.83 -12.83
C LEU A 50 -4.63 -12.92 -13.72
N ALA A 51 -5.29 -13.31 -14.81
CA ALA A 51 -4.77 -14.32 -15.73
C ALA A 51 -3.54 -13.83 -16.53
N THR A 52 -3.36 -12.51 -16.65
CA THR A 52 -2.26 -11.89 -17.40
C THR A 52 -1.39 -10.98 -16.54
N ALA A 53 -1.74 -10.79 -15.27
CA ALA A 53 -1.08 -9.86 -14.38
C ALA A 53 0.39 -10.24 -14.14
N THR A 54 1.24 -9.22 -14.12
CA THR A 54 2.67 -9.35 -13.83
C THR A 54 3.06 -8.57 -12.58
N ILE A 55 4.15 -9.00 -11.94
CA ILE A 55 4.73 -8.26 -10.80
C ILE A 55 5.13 -6.84 -11.22
N ALA A 56 5.60 -6.65 -12.46
CA ALA A 56 5.97 -5.32 -12.95
C ALA A 56 4.76 -4.38 -13.01
N GLU A 57 3.63 -4.83 -13.54
CA GLU A 57 2.38 -4.04 -13.56
C GLU A 57 1.89 -3.71 -12.14
N TRP A 58 2.04 -4.64 -11.20
CA TRP A 58 1.73 -4.39 -9.79
C TRP A 58 2.66 -3.34 -9.18
N VAL A 59 3.97 -3.41 -9.45
CA VAL A 59 4.95 -2.42 -8.99
C VAL A 59 4.64 -1.04 -9.57
N ASP A 60 4.43 -0.94 -10.88
CA ASP A 60 4.12 0.32 -11.55
C ASP A 60 2.83 0.95 -11.01
N SER A 61 1.81 0.12 -10.75
CA SER A 61 0.58 0.54 -10.11
C SER A 61 0.80 1.10 -8.70
N VAL A 62 1.63 0.46 -7.87
CA VAL A 62 1.93 0.95 -6.52
C VAL A 62 2.73 2.25 -6.57
N ILE A 63 3.65 2.40 -7.52
CA ILE A 63 4.38 3.66 -7.74
C ILE A 63 3.40 4.79 -8.08
N ALA A 64 2.44 4.54 -8.98
CA ALA A 64 1.42 5.53 -9.32
C ALA A 64 0.58 5.96 -8.09
N ASP A 65 0.18 5.01 -7.23
CA ASP A 65 -0.56 5.33 -6.00
C ASP A 65 0.27 6.18 -5.03
N ILE A 66 1.58 5.89 -4.90
CA ILE A 66 2.52 6.65 -4.07
C ILE A 66 2.66 8.09 -4.57
N GLU A 67 2.79 8.27 -5.89
CA GLU A 67 2.89 9.58 -6.52
C GLU A 67 1.59 10.38 -6.35
N GLU A 68 0.43 9.76 -6.56
CA GLU A 68 -0.88 10.38 -6.36
C GLU A 68 -1.10 10.80 -4.90
N ALA A 69 -0.71 9.95 -3.96
CA ALA A 69 -0.75 10.24 -2.51
C ALA A 69 0.33 11.23 -2.05
N ARG A 70 1.26 11.62 -2.94
CA ARG A 70 2.39 12.52 -2.68
C ARG A 70 3.25 12.05 -1.50
N LEU A 71 3.52 10.74 -1.43
CA LEU A 71 4.41 10.15 -0.44
C LEU A 71 5.86 10.10 -0.96
N GLY A 72 6.83 9.96 -0.07
CA GLY A 72 8.25 9.80 -0.41
C GLY A 72 9.10 11.07 -0.39
N THR A 73 8.59 12.18 0.15
CA THR A 73 9.31 13.47 0.19
C THR A 73 10.46 13.51 1.21
N SER A 74 10.54 12.54 2.13
CA SER A 74 11.59 12.50 3.17
C SER A 74 12.17 11.11 3.41
N SER A 75 11.35 10.05 3.33
CA SER A 75 11.76 8.64 3.32
C SER A 75 10.50 7.77 3.08
N LEU A 76 10.64 6.61 2.44
CA LEU A 76 9.55 5.68 2.15
C LEU A 76 9.88 4.29 2.72
N SER A 77 8.93 3.66 3.42
CA SER A 77 9.00 2.27 3.87
C SER A 77 7.87 1.45 3.27
N VAL A 78 8.19 0.28 2.71
CA VAL A 78 7.22 -0.66 2.14
C VAL A 78 7.19 -1.91 3.01
N ILE A 79 6.01 -2.25 3.52
CA ILE A 79 5.79 -3.49 4.28
C ILE A 79 4.87 -4.39 3.47
N ARG A 80 5.33 -5.63 3.22
CA ARG A 80 4.55 -6.68 2.59
C ARG A 80 3.93 -7.59 3.65
N TRP A 81 2.69 -8.03 3.44
CA TRP A 81 2.08 -9.07 4.28
C TRP A 81 2.95 -10.35 4.28
N PRO A 82 3.27 -10.92 5.45
CA PRO A 82 4.16 -12.09 5.55
C PRO A 82 3.48 -13.44 5.28
N GLY A 83 2.15 -13.47 5.17
CA GLY A 83 1.37 -14.70 4.93
C GLY A 83 1.22 -15.08 3.47
#